data_AF-Q9CJX7-F1
#
_entry.id   AF-Q9CJX7-F1
#
_cell.length_a   1.000
_cell.length_b   1.000
_cell.length_c   1.000
_cell.angle_alpha   90.00
_cell.angle_beta   90.00
_cell.angle_gamma   90.00
#
_symmetry.space_group_name_H-M   'P 1'
#
loop_
_entity.id
_entity.type
_entity.pdbx_description
1 polymer ?
#
loop_
_entity_poly.entity_id
_entity_poly.type
_entity_poly.pdbx_seq_one_letter_code
_entity_poly.pdbx_strand_id
1 'polypeptide(L)'
;MQSLKKSSLYVLSINFIIFIFFPTLFLVKGGHNIASVGLCGIALIYLISRLLNREELDSLPRAEKIWMLCLLFYSATFLLSFFWHAEKLRELEHIAKLCLFIPLLYLFERYQPHINWLLKGILFGAIIAGGVAIYDRFILNVYAAYSPRMLQI
;
A
#
# COMPACT_ATOMS: atom_id res chain seq x y z
N MET A 1 -11.15 -0.25 -31.98
CA MET A 1 -9.92 0.48 -31.60
C MET A 1 -9.96 1.16 -30.21
N GLN A 2 -11.14 1.39 -29.60
CA GLN A 2 -11.26 2.03 -28.27
C GLN A 2 -10.97 1.11 -27.07
N SER A 3 -11.12 -0.21 -27.21
CA SER A 3 -10.90 -1.20 -26.13
C SER A 3 -9.43 -1.32 -25.71
N LEU A 4 -8.49 -1.30 -26.66
CA LEU A 4 -7.05 -1.47 -26.39
C LEU A 4 -6.42 -0.27 -25.66
N LYS A 5 -6.84 0.96 -25.98
CA LYS A 5 -6.30 2.20 -25.36
C LYS A 5 -6.73 2.34 -23.90
N LYS A 6 -7.92 1.83 -23.56
CA LYS A 6 -8.50 1.91 -22.21
C LYS A 6 -7.71 1.03 -21.23
N SER A 7 -7.30 -0.18 -21.61
CA SER A 7 -6.44 -1.05 -20.79
C SER A 7 -5.06 -0.42 -20.49
N SER A 8 -4.43 0.20 -21.49
CA SER A 8 -3.11 0.84 -21.33
C SER A 8 -3.12 2.02 -20.36
N LEU A 9 -4.16 2.85 -20.36
CA LEU A 9 -4.26 3.99 -19.43
C LEU A 9 -4.44 3.53 -17.98
N TYR A 10 -5.20 2.46 -17.71
CA TYR A 10 -5.34 1.93 -16.35
C TYR A 10 -4.03 1.35 -15.82
N VAL A 11 -3.30 0.59 -16.65
CA VAL A 11 -1.98 0.05 -16.31
C VAL A 11 -0.98 1.19 -16.04
N LEU A 12 -1.00 2.25 -16.86
CA LEU A 12 -0.17 3.43 -16.66
C LEU A 12 -0.50 4.12 -15.33
N SER A 13 -1.78 4.34 -15.04
CA SER A 13 -2.23 4.96 -13.79
C SER A 13 -1.82 4.14 -12.57
N ILE A 14 -1.97 2.81 -12.61
CA ILE A 14 -1.55 1.93 -11.51
C ILE A 14 -0.04 2.00 -11.31
N ASN A 15 0.76 1.92 -12.39
CA ASN A 15 2.21 2.04 -12.30
C ASN A 15 2.64 3.43 -11.77
N PHE A 16 1.94 4.49 -12.16
CA PHE A 16 2.20 5.84 -11.68
C PHE A 16 1.87 6.01 -10.20
N ILE A 17 0.76 5.43 -9.73
CA ILE A 17 0.39 5.43 -8.31
C ILE A 17 1.41 4.63 -7.49
N ILE A 18 1.86 3.45 -7.97
CA ILE A 18 2.92 2.66 -7.33
C ILE A 18 4.24 3.45 -7.28
N PHE A 19 4.57 4.19 -8.34
CA PHE A 19 5.76 5.04 -8.36
C PHE A 19 5.68 6.17 -7.33
N ILE A 20 4.53 6.86 -7.24
CA ILE A 20 4.31 7.96 -6.27
C ILE A 20 4.22 7.46 -4.83
N PHE A 21 3.78 6.22 -4.62
CA PHE A 21 3.68 5.61 -3.30
C PHE A 21 4.98 5.76 -2.51
N PHE A 22 6.12 5.33 -3.08
CA PHE A 22 7.41 5.31 -2.38
C PHE A 22 7.93 6.70 -1.95
N PRO A 23 7.99 7.72 -2.82
CA PRO A 23 8.30 9.09 -2.41
C PRO A 23 7.38 9.61 -1.31
N THR A 24 6.07 9.29 -1.38
CA THR A 24 5.07 9.77 -0.41
C THR A 24 5.32 9.19 0.99
N LEU A 25 5.86 7.97 1.10
CA LEU A 25 6.27 7.38 2.38
C LEU A 25 7.31 8.25 3.10
N PHE A 26 8.22 8.87 2.34
CA PHE A 26 9.35 9.62 2.87
C PHE A 26 9.11 11.13 2.96
N LEU A 27 8.16 11.70 2.22
CA LEU A 27 7.94 13.16 2.18
C LEU A 27 6.96 13.66 3.24
N VAL A 28 5.95 12.85 3.61
CA VAL A 28 4.81 13.31 4.41
C VAL A 28 4.84 12.69 5.81
N LYS A 29 4.57 13.49 6.84
CA LYS A 29 4.36 13.00 8.22
C LYS A 29 3.15 12.06 8.23
N GLY A 30 3.35 10.79 8.57
CA GLY A 30 2.30 9.77 8.41
C GLY A 30 2.01 9.39 6.95
N GLY A 31 2.90 9.70 6.02
CA GLY A 31 2.79 9.36 4.60
C GLY A 31 2.69 7.85 4.37
N HIS A 32 3.31 7.05 5.23
CA HIS A 32 3.08 5.61 5.31
C HIS A 32 1.61 5.23 5.50
N ASN A 33 0.87 5.98 6.32
CA ASN A 33 -0.54 5.75 6.55
C ASN A 33 -1.37 6.23 5.35
N ILE A 34 -1.16 7.48 4.89
CA ILE A 34 -1.96 8.11 3.84
C ILE A 34 -1.78 7.41 2.49
N ALA A 35 -0.53 7.14 2.09
CA ALA A 35 -0.24 6.50 0.82
C ALA A 35 -0.76 5.04 0.80
N SER A 36 -0.57 4.30 1.91
CA SER A 36 -1.04 2.91 2.00
C SER A 36 -2.56 2.82 2.04
N VAL A 37 -3.21 3.71 2.79
CA VAL A 37 -4.69 3.77 2.84
C VAL A 37 -5.27 4.20 1.50
N GLY A 38 -4.65 5.17 0.81
CA GLY A 38 -5.09 5.59 -0.52
C GLY A 38 -4.98 4.47 -1.55
N LEU A 39 -3.82 3.78 -1.58
CA LEU A 39 -3.58 2.65 -2.47
C LEU A 39 -4.56 1.50 -2.21
N CYS A 40 -4.76 1.16 -0.94
CA CYS A 40 -5.70 0.12 -0.54
C CYS A 40 -7.15 0.52 -0.78
N GLY A 41 -7.51 1.80 -0.61
CA GLY A 41 -8.86 2.30 -0.89
C GLY A 41 -9.22 2.15 -2.36
N ILE A 42 -8.31 2.50 -3.27
CA ILE A 42 -8.49 2.29 -4.72
C ILE A 42 -8.64 0.79 -5.02
N ALA A 43 -7.80 -0.05 -4.42
CA ALA A 43 -7.87 -1.49 -4.58
C ALA A 43 -9.19 -2.07 -4.04
N LEU A 44 -9.67 -1.58 -2.89
CA LEU A 44 -10.92 -2.00 -2.28
C LEU A 44 -12.13 -1.62 -3.13
N ILE A 45 -12.17 -0.38 -3.64
CA ILE A 45 -13.20 0.07 -4.58
C ILE A 45 -13.22 -0.83 -5.82
N TYR A 46 -12.04 -1.18 -6.35
CA TYR A 46 -11.93 -2.09 -7.49
C TYR A 46 -12.46 -3.50 -7.16
N LEU A 47 -12.09 -4.05 -6.00
CA LEU A 47 -12.54 -5.36 -5.55
C LEU A 47 -14.06 -5.41 -5.32
N ILE A 48 -14.62 -4.39 -4.66
CA ILE A 48 -16.09 -4.27 -4.45
C ILE A 48 -16.81 -4.14 -5.79
N SER A 49 -16.32 -3.31 -6.72
CA SER A 49 -16.94 -3.13 -8.04
C SER A 49 -16.98 -4.46 -8.81
N ARG A 50 -15.91 -5.26 -8.75
CA ARG A 50 -15.80 -6.59 -9.34
C ARG A 50 -16.76 -7.60 -8.69
N LEU A 51 -16.84 -7.58 -7.36
CA LEU A 51 -17.72 -8.46 -6.59
C LEU A 51 -19.20 -8.17 -6.89
N LEU A 52 -19.58 -6.88 -7.02
CA LEU A 52 -20.92 -6.45 -7.43
C LEU A 52 -21.27 -6.91 -8.85
N ASN A 53 -20.31 -6.84 -9.78
CA ASN A 53 -20.49 -7.26 -11.17
C ASN A 53 -20.47 -8.78 -11.36
N ARG A 54 -20.35 -9.57 -10.27
CA ARG A 54 -20.28 -11.04 -10.28
C ARG A 54 -19.25 -11.62 -11.25
N GLU A 55 -18.18 -10.88 -11.52
CA GLU A 55 -17.09 -11.45 -12.30
C GLU A 55 -16.31 -12.40 -11.39
N GLU A 56 -16.21 -13.66 -11.80
CA GLU A 56 -15.71 -14.74 -10.95
C GLU A 56 -14.27 -14.49 -10.50
N LEU A 57 -14.05 -14.59 -9.17
CA LEU A 57 -12.73 -14.69 -8.56
C LEU A 57 -11.98 -15.97 -8.98
N ASP A 58 -12.57 -16.80 -9.84
CA ASP A 58 -12.02 -18.07 -10.30
C ASP A 58 -10.89 -17.96 -11.30
N SER A 59 -10.70 -16.79 -11.91
CA SER A 59 -9.55 -16.51 -12.76
C SER A 59 -8.22 -16.37 -11.99
N LEU A 60 -8.23 -16.33 -10.65
CA LEU A 60 -7.00 -16.19 -9.87
C LEU A 60 -6.23 -17.51 -9.72
N PRO A 61 -4.88 -17.46 -9.79
CA PRO A 61 -4.06 -18.63 -9.49
C PRO A 61 -4.32 -19.16 -8.08
N ARG A 62 -4.21 -20.48 -7.92
CA ARG A 62 -4.39 -21.15 -6.63
C ARG A 62 -3.45 -20.60 -5.55
N ALA A 63 -2.22 -20.22 -5.89
CA ALA A 63 -1.26 -19.65 -4.96
C ALA A 63 -1.74 -18.32 -4.36
N GLU A 64 -2.22 -17.39 -5.18
CA GLU A 64 -2.74 -16.09 -4.73
C GLU A 64 -4.00 -16.25 -3.88
N LYS A 65 -4.88 -17.20 -4.25
CA LYS A 65 -6.04 -17.55 -3.42
C LYS A 65 -5.63 -18.02 -2.02
N ILE A 66 -4.57 -18.84 -1.92
CA ILE A 66 -4.04 -19.31 -0.64
C ILE A 66 -3.44 -18.14 0.16
N TRP A 67 -2.67 -17.27 -0.48
CA TRP A 67 -2.11 -16.07 0.18
C TRP A 67 -3.18 -15.16 0.76
N MET A 68 -4.22 -14.85 -0.03
CA MET A 68 -5.36 -14.07 0.46
C MET A 68 -6.08 -14.76 1.62
N LEU A 69 -6.27 -16.09 1.54
CA LEU A 69 -6.89 -16.88 2.61
C LEU A 69 -6.05 -16.86 3.90
N CYS A 70 -4.72 -17.01 3.78
CA CYS A 70 -3.81 -16.93 4.92
C CYS A 70 -3.86 -15.55 5.59
N LEU A 71 -3.91 -14.48 4.79
CA LEU A 71 -4.01 -13.11 5.31
C LEU A 71 -5.35 -12.88 6.02
N LEU A 72 -6.44 -13.39 5.44
CA LEU A 72 -7.77 -13.32 6.03
C LEU A 72 -7.83 -14.12 7.34
N PHE A 73 -7.29 -15.34 7.34
CA PHE A 73 -7.19 -16.17 8.54
C PHE A 73 -6.38 -15.48 9.64
N TYR A 74 -5.21 -14.93 9.31
CA TYR A 74 -4.39 -14.14 10.24
C TYR A 74 -5.20 -12.98 10.84
N SER A 75 -5.86 -12.18 9.99
CA SER A 75 -6.68 -11.07 10.46
C SER A 75 -7.82 -11.50 11.38
N ALA A 76 -8.45 -12.64 11.10
CA ALA A 76 -9.53 -13.21 11.91
C ALA A 76 -9.01 -13.70 13.26
N THR A 77 -7.88 -14.42 13.29
CA THR A 77 -7.26 -14.87 14.55
C THR A 77 -6.84 -13.70 15.42
N PHE A 78 -6.35 -12.62 14.82
CA PHE A 78 -6.02 -11.43 15.58
C PHE A 78 -7.26 -10.72 16.12
N LEU A 79 -8.30 -10.53 15.30
CA LEU A 79 -9.56 -9.93 15.77
C LEU A 79 -10.11 -10.72 16.96
N LEU A 80 -10.02 -12.05 16.92
CA LEU A 80 -10.41 -12.92 18.03
C LEU A 80 -9.55 -12.66 19.29
N SER A 81 -8.23 -12.52 19.14
CA SER A 81 -7.30 -12.14 20.22
C SER A 81 -7.65 -10.77 20.81
N PHE A 82 -7.90 -9.79 19.94
CA PHE A 82 -8.25 -8.42 20.28
C PHE A 82 -9.53 -8.33 21.11
N PHE A 83 -10.59 -9.04 20.71
CA PHE A 83 -11.84 -9.12 21.48
C PHE A 83 -11.65 -9.75 22.86
N TRP A 84 -10.68 -10.64 23.01
CA TRP A 84 -10.42 -11.34 24.27
C TRP A 84 -9.48 -10.57 25.21
N HIS A 85 -8.50 -9.83 24.67
CA HIS A 85 -7.42 -9.21 25.45
C HIS A 85 -7.53 -7.69 25.59
N ALA A 86 -8.61 -7.07 25.09
CA ALA A 86 -8.84 -5.61 25.14
C ALA A 86 -7.58 -4.82 24.74
N GLU A 87 -6.95 -5.24 23.64
CA GLU A 87 -5.70 -4.66 23.18
C GLU A 87 -5.89 -3.19 22.76
N LYS A 88 -4.79 -2.44 22.69
CA LYS A 88 -4.84 -1.03 22.31
C LYS A 88 -5.41 -0.88 20.90
N LEU A 89 -6.28 0.11 20.71
CA LEU A 89 -6.86 0.48 19.40
C LEU A 89 -5.82 0.71 18.30
N ARG A 90 -4.57 1.04 18.66
CA ARG A 90 -3.46 1.18 17.72
C ARG A 90 -3.09 -0.12 17.00
N GLU A 91 -3.22 -1.27 17.66
CA GLU A 91 -2.94 -2.57 17.03
C GLU A 91 -4.03 -2.94 16.00
N LEU A 92 -5.27 -2.52 16.25
CA LEU A 92 -6.38 -2.68 15.31
C LEU A 92 -6.13 -1.92 14.01
N GLU A 93 -5.54 -0.72 14.06
CA GLU A 93 -5.17 0.04 12.86
C GLU A 93 -4.17 -0.70 11.97
N HIS A 94 -3.21 -1.41 12.56
CA HIS A 94 -2.24 -2.18 11.80
C HIS A 94 -2.89 -3.35 11.05
N ILE A 95 -3.96 -3.90 11.60
CA ILE A 95 -4.59 -5.10 11.04
C ILE A 95 -5.71 -4.76 10.08
N ALA A 96 -6.39 -3.65 10.30
CA ALA A 96 -7.19 -3.02 9.26
C ALA A 96 -6.34 -2.79 7.99
N LYS A 97 -5.08 -2.35 8.13
CA LYS A 97 -4.16 -2.20 6.99
C LYS A 97 -3.81 -3.54 6.34
N LEU A 98 -3.62 -4.60 7.11
CA LEU A 98 -3.40 -5.96 6.58
C LEU A 98 -4.62 -6.48 5.81
N CYS A 99 -5.84 -6.30 6.32
CA CYS A 99 -7.06 -6.63 5.57
C CYS A 99 -7.13 -5.86 4.24
N LEU A 100 -6.71 -4.60 4.27
CA LEU A 100 -6.63 -3.72 3.12
C LEU A 100 -5.54 -4.12 2.10
N PHE A 101 -4.59 -5.00 2.44
CA PHE A 101 -3.65 -5.59 1.49
C PHE A 101 -4.27 -6.67 0.59
N ILE A 102 -5.36 -7.32 1.02
CA ILE A 102 -6.07 -8.35 0.22
C ILE A 102 -6.50 -7.81 -1.15
N PRO A 103 -7.24 -6.68 -1.25
CA PRO A 103 -7.59 -6.12 -2.54
C PRO A 103 -6.37 -5.66 -3.35
N LEU A 104 -5.27 -5.29 -2.67
CA LEU A 104 -4.03 -4.87 -3.32
C LEU A 104 -3.35 -6.03 -4.05
N LEU A 105 -3.26 -7.21 -3.41
CA LEU A 105 -2.75 -8.43 -4.03
C LEU A 105 -3.58 -8.80 -5.26
N TYR A 106 -4.91 -8.74 -5.14
CA TYR A 106 -5.83 -8.97 -6.25
C TYR A 106 -5.59 -7.98 -7.42
N LEU A 107 -5.34 -6.71 -7.11
CA LEU A 107 -5.04 -5.68 -8.11
C LEU A 107 -3.70 -5.98 -8.81
N PHE A 108 -2.66 -6.33 -8.05
CA PHE A 108 -1.34 -6.58 -8.61
C PHE A 108 -1.28 -7.82 -9.48
N GLU A 109 -1.99 -8.89 -9.11
CA GLU A 109 -2.08 -10.10 -9.93
C GLU A 109 -2.69 -9.81 -11.31
N ARG A 110 -3.74 -8.97 -11.35
CA ARG A 110 -4.44 -8.68 -12.61
C ARG A 110 -3.69 -7.72 -13.53
N TYR A 111 -3.01 -6.73 -12.96
CA TYR A 111 -2.36 -5.66 -13.72
C TYR A 111 -0.86 -5.86 -13.91
N GLN A 112 -0.25 -6.84 -13.24
CA GLN A 112 1.17 -7.18 -13.29
C GLN A 112 2.07 -5.94 -13.34
N PRO A 113 2.14 -5.17 -12.23
CA PRO A 113 2.90 -3.93 -12.22
C PRO A 113 4.34 -4.19 -12.63
N HIS A 114 4.86 -3.35 -13.51
CA HIS A 114 6.22 -3.52 -14.01
C HIS A 114 7.22 -3.26 -12.87
N ILE A 115 8.02 -4.27 -12.53
CA ILE A 115 9.09 -4.18 -11.52
C ILE A 115 9.99 -2.96 -11.73
N ASN A 116 10.24 -2.57 -12.99
CA ASN A 116 11.03 -1.39 -13.32
C ASN A 116 10.44 -0.08 -12.75
N TRP A 117 9.11 0.07 -12.72
CA TRP A 117 8.46 1.25 -12.14
C TRP A 117 8.53 1.25 -10.62
N LEU A 118 8.38 0.08 -10.02
CA LEU A 118 8.57 -0.11 -8.58
C LEU A 118 10.01 0.23 -8.16
N LEU A 119 11.02 -0.31 -8.86
CA LEU A 119 12.43 -0.02 -8.61
C LEU A 119 12.76 1.47 -8.80
N LYS A 120 12.22 2.11 -9.84
CA LYS A 120 12.37 3.55 -10.05
C LYS A 120 11.74 4.36 -8.91
N GLY A 121 10.57 3.95 -8.41
CA GLY A 121 9.91 4.58 -7.27
C GLY A 121 10.74 4.47 -5.99
N ILE A 122 11.29 3.28 -5.73
CA ILE A 122 12.20 3.04 -4.60
C ILE A 122 13.46 3.90 -4.71
N LEU A 123 14.11 3.91 -5.88
CA LEU A 123 15.33 4.70 -6.09
C LEU A 123 15.06 6.20 -5.92
N PHE A 124 13.97 6.71 -6.49
CA PHE A 124 13.60 8.11 -6.37
C PHE A 124 13.23 8.48 -4.93
N GLY A 125 12.49 7.61 -4.24
CA GLY A 125 12.19 7.75 -2.82
C GLY A 125 13.45 7.77 -1.95
N ALA A 126 14.43 6.91 -2.24
CA ALA A 126 15.71 6.86 -1.52
C ALA A 126 16.56 8.12 -1.73
N ILE A 127 16.60 8.66 -2.95
CA ILE A 127 17.29 9.93 -3.25
C ILE A 127 16.67 11.08 -2.46
N ILE A 128 15.33 11.17 -2.45
CA ILE A 128 14.60 12.18 -1.69
C ILE A 128 14.87 12.02 -0.19
N ALA A 129 14.82 10.78 0.32
CA ALA A 129 15.07 10.50 1.73
C ALA A 129 16.50 10.88 2.15
N GLY A 130 17.49 10.59 1.30
CA GLY A 130 18.87 11.03 1.50
C GLY A 130 18.99 12.56 1.51
N GLY A 131 18.34 13.25 0.57
CA GLY A 131 18.32 14.71 0.51
C GLY A 131 17.70 15.35 1.76
N VAL A 132 16.57 14.81 2.23
CA VAL A 132 15.91 15.27 3.47
C VAL A 132 16.77 15.00 4.69
N ALA A 133 17.45 13.86 4.76
CA ALA A 133 18.36 13.55 5.86
C ALA A 133 19.57 14.50 5.92
N ILE A 134 20.14 14.85 4.76
CA ILE A 134 21.20 15.86 4.67
C ILE A 134 20.68 17.22 5.13
N TYR A 135 19.51 17.64 4.67
CA TYR A 135 18.89 18.90 5.08
C TYR A 135 18.66 18.95 6.60
N ASP A 136 18.09 17.89 7.18
CA ASP A 136 17.83 17.82 8.62
C ASP A 136 19.13 17.82 9.46
N ARG A 137 20.19 17.16 8.97
CA ARG A 137 21.48 17.07 9.67
C ARG A 137 22.29 18.36 9.61
N PHE A 138 22.36 18.98 8.43
CA PHE A 138 23.26 20.12 8.20
C PHE A 138 22.59 21.48 8.36
N ILE A 139 21.28 21.59 8.12
CA ILE A 139 20.56 22.87 8.20
C ILE A 139 19.74 22.96 9.49
N LEU A 140 18.98 21.92 9.84
CA LEU A 140 18.22 21.91 11.11
C LEU A 140 19.06 21.45 12.32
N ASN A 141 20.26 20.91 12.12
CA ASN A 141 21.18 20.46 13.17
C ASN A 141 20.56 19.40 14.10
N VAL A 142 19.68 18.55 13.56
CA VAL A 142 18.98 17.52 14.33
C VAL A 142 19.72 16.19 14.22
N TYR A 143 19.82 15.47 15.33
CA TYR A 143 20.63 14.26 15.42
C TYR A 143 20.08 13.09 14.60
N ALA A 144 18.75 12.97 14.52
CA ALA A 144 18.05 11.96 13.74
C ALA A 144 17.37 12.58 12.52
N ALA A 145 17.59 11.99 11.35
CA ALA A 145 16.85 12.34 10.14
C ALA A 145 15.35 12.15 10.38
N TYR A 146 14.52 13.07 9.88
CA TYR A 146 13.06 13.08 10.07
C TYR A 146 12.56 13.30 11.50
N SER A 147 13.44 13.48 12.49
CA SER A 147 13.11 13.79 13.88
C SER A 147 12.01 14.85 14.06
N PRO A 148 12.11 16.07 13.48
CA PRO A 148 11.07 17.08 13.66
C PRO A 148 9.70 16.67 13.07
N ARG A 149 9.70 15.70 12.14
CA ARG A 149 8.51 15.19 11.48
C ARG A 149 7.97 13.92 12.18
N MET A 150 8.78 13.17 12.93
CA MET A 150 8.37 11.95 13.64
C MET A 150 8.11 12.14 15.15
N LEU A 151 8.74 13.11 15.83
CA LEU A 151 8.71 13.25 17.30
C LEU A 151 7.48 13.97 17.87
N GLN A 152 6.61 14.54 17.04
CA GLN A 152 5.33 15.11 17.47
C GLN A 152 4.19 14.10 17.33
N ILE A 153 4.39 12.91 17.91
CA ILE A 153 3.33 11.90 18.15
C ILE A 153 2.84 12.10 19.58
#